data_AF-A0A9Q9BK03-F1
#
_entry.id   AF-A0A9Q9BK03-F1
#
_cell.length_a   1.000
_cell.length_b   1.000
_cell.length_c   1.000
_cell.angle_alpha   90.00
_cell.angle_beta   90.00
_cell.angle_gamma   90.00
#
_symmetry.space_group_name_H-M   'P 1'
#
loop_
_entity.id
_entity.type
_entity.pdbx_description
1 polymer ?
#
loop_
_entity_poly.entity_id
_entity_poly.type
_entity_poly.pdbx_seq_one_letter_code
_entity_poly.pdbx_strand_id
1 'polypeptide(L)' 'MKKYSFKKTIVGHFNLREEGSDQIVATIPFEALAKLLPGVSERRFCGTVECTKKRLDEVLNG' A
#
# COMPACT_ATOMS: atom_id res chain seq x y z
N MET A 1 11.11 -0.72 11.05
CA MET A 1 10.27 -0.68 9.83
C MET A 1 8.82 -0.88 10.25
N LYS A 2 7.84 -0.40 9.47
CA LYS A 2 6.41 -0.63 9.76
C LYS A 2 5.82 -1.53 8.68
N LYS A 3 4.87 -2.37 9.09
CA LYS A 3 4.13 -3.23 8.19
C LYS A 3 2.75 -2.63 7.92
N TYR A 4 2.39 -2.58 6.64
CA TYR A 4 1.12 -2.06 6.18
C TYR A 4 0.38 -3.17 5.44
N SER A 5 -0.88 -3.39 5.79
CA SER A 5 -1.78 -4.20 4.97
C SER A 5 -2.34 -3.36 3.84
N PHE A 6 -2.52 -3.95 2.66
CA PHE A 6 -3.20 -3.30 1.55
C PHE A 6 -4.38 -4.14 1.06
N LYS A 7 -5.43 -3.47 0.58
CA LYS A 7 -6.59 -4.12 -0.05
C LYS A 7 -7.09 -3.31 -1.25
N LYS A 8 -7.34 -3.99 -2.37
CA LYS A 8 -7.87 -3.42 -3.61
C LYS A 8 -9.30 -2.95 -3.38
N THR A 9 -9.58 -1.76 -3.88
CA THR A 9 -10.87 -1.09 -3.91
C THR A 9 -11.59 -1.40 -5.21
N ILE A 10 -12.89 -1.10 -5.28
CA ILE A 10 -13.72 -1.33 -6.46
C ILE A 10 -13.21 -0.53 -7.68
N VAL A 11 -12.57 0.62 -7.45
CA VAL A 11 -12.04 1.53 -8.47
C VAL A 11 -10.56 1.25 -8.82
N GLY A 12 -10.06 0.05 -8.56
CA GLY A 12 -8.70 -0.34 -8.93
C GLY A 12 -7.57 0.22 -8.06
N HIS A 13 -7.88 1.04 -7.06
CA HIS A 13 -6.91 1.57 -6.09
C HIS A 13 -6.69 0.60 -4.92
N PHE A 14 -5.72 0.87 -4.05
CA PHE A 14 -5.39 0.08 -2.88
C PHE A 14 -5.41 0.93 -1.61
N ASN A 15 -6.20 0.50 -0.64
CA ASN A 15 -6.21 1.11 0.69
C ASN A 15 -5.10 0.49 1.53
N LEU A 16 -4.22 1.32 2.08
CA LEU A 16 -3.18 0.96 3.03
C LEU A 16 -3.67 1.17 4.46
N ARG A 17 -3.34 0.24 5.35
CA ARG A 17 -3.61 0.31 6.79
C ARG A 17 -2.37 -0.14 7.54
N GLU A 18 -2.05 0.48 8.68
CA GLU A 18 -1.06 -0.10 9.58
C GLU A 18 -1.52 -1.48 10.07
N GLU A 19 -0.59 -2.42 10.24
CA GLU A 19 -0.91 -3.75 10.77
C GLU A 19 -1.57 -3.64 12.16
N GLY A 20 -2.70 -4.34 12.33
CA GLY A 20 -3.49 -4.26 13.57
C GLY A 20 -4.37 -3.02 13.69
N SER A 21 -4.43 -2.15 12.67
CA SER A 21 -5.31 -0.98 12.63
C SER A 21 -6.37 -1.09 11.53
N ASP A 22 -7.58 -0.64 11.84
CA ASP A 22 -8.65 -0.50 10.86
C ASP A 22 -8.63 0.84 10.12
N GLN A 23 -7.76 1.76 10.53
CA GLN A 23 -7.65 3.07 9.93
C GLN A 23 -6.91 2.99 8.59
N ILE A 24 -7.54 3.53 7.54
CA ILE A 24 -6.90 3.73 6.25
C ILE A 24 -5.95 4.91 6.38
N VAL A 25 -4.66 4.67 6.15
CA VAL A 25 -3.62 5.71 6.18
C VAL A 25 -3.39 6.34 4.80
N ALA A 26 -3.70 5.61 3.73
CA ALA A 26 -3.57 6.09 2.36
C ALA A 26 -4.42 5.25 1.40
N THR A 27 -4.84 5.86 0.30
CA THR A 27 -5.40 5.17 -0.87
C THR A 27 -4.52 5.47 -2.06
N ILE A 28 -3.90 4.44 -2.65
CA ILE A 28 -2.88 4.60 -3.68
C ILE A 28 -3.22 3.80 -4.94
N PRO A 29 -2.78 4.25 -6.13
CA PRO A 29 -2.93 3.47 -7.35
C PRO A 29 -1.93 2.29 -7.38
N PHE A 30 -2.08 1.40 -8.37
CA PHE A 30 -1.23 0.21 -8.50
C PHE A 30 0.25 0.55 -8.67
N GLU A 31 0.58 1.60 -9.42
CA GLU A 31 1.93 2.04 -9.71
C GLU A 31 2.67 2.42 -8.43
N ALA A 32 1.98 3.12 -7.51
CA ALA A 32 2.52 3.44 -6.20
C ALA A 32 2.70 2.18 -5.33
N LEU A 33 1.75 1.24 -5.38
CA LEU A 33 1.90 -0.03 -4.67
C LEU A 33 3.10 -0.84 -5.20
N ALA A 34 3.33 -0.85 -6.52
CA ALA A 34 4.46 -1.51 -7.14
C ALA A 34 5.82 -0.88 -6.77
N LYS A 35 5.86 0.43 -6.49
CA LYS A 35 7.05 1.11 -5.92
C LYS A 35 7.36 0.67 -4.48
N LEU A 36 6.33 0.29 -3.71
CA LEU A 36 6.46 -0.18 -2.32
C LEU A 36 6.72 -1.70 -2.23
N LEU A 37 6.09 -2.48 -3.12
CA LEU A 37 6.20 -3.94 -3.17
C LEU A 37 6.57 -4.38 -4.60
N PRO A 38 7.87 -4.38 -4.95
CA PRO A 38 8.33 -4.84 -6.25
C PRO A 38 7.87 -6.28 -6.52
N GLY A 39 7.36 -6.54 -7.73
CA GLY A 39 6.82 -7.84 -8.13
C GLY A 39 5.36 -8.10 -7.74
N VAL A 40 4.66 -7.11 -7.15
CA VAL A 40 3.21 -7.19 -6.96
C VAL A 40 2.48 -7.19 -8.31
N SER A 41 1.47 -8.05 -8.45
CA SER A 41 0.61 -8.11 -9.64
C SER A 41 -0.66 -7.30 -9.41
N GLU A 42 -1.17 -6.64 -10.45
CA GLU A 42 -2.44 -5.90 -10.42
C GLU A 42 -3.65 -6.81 -10.14
N ARG A 43 -3.50 -8.12 -10.39
CA ARG A 43 -4.50 -9.15 -10.04
C ARG A 43 -4.56 -9.42 -8.54
N ARG A 44 -3.57 -8.97 -7.75
CA ARG A 44 -3.55 -9.20 -6.30
C ARG A 44 -4.56 -8.26 -5.63
N PHE A 45 -5.44 -8.84 -4.82
CA PHE A 45 -6.51 -8.10 -4.14
C PHE A 45 -6.13 -7.61 -2.75
N CYS A 46 -5.18 -8.25 -2.08
CA CYS A 46 -4.70 -7.81 -0.77
C CYS A 46 -3.31 -8.38 -0.48
N GLY A 47 -2.69 -7.88 0.58
CA GLY A 47 -1.42 -8.38 1.07
C GLY A 47 -0.84 -7.47 2.14
N THR A 48 0.44 -7.64 2.41
CA THR A 48 1.20 -6.79 3.32
C THR A 48 2.48 -6.32 2.67
N VAL A 49 2.91 -5.11 3.02
CA VAL A 49 4.19 -4.53 2.61
C VAL A 49 4.90 -3.99 3.84
N GLU A 50 6.19 -4.27 3.95
CA GLU A 50 7.02 -3.72 5.01
C GLU A 50 7.87 -2.58 4.43
N CYS A 51 7.72 -1.38 4.98
CA CYS A 51 8.48 -0.21 4.54
C CYS A 51 8.72 0.77 5.69
N THR A 52 9.65 1.71 5.51
CA THR A 52 9.84 2.82 6.44
C THR A 52 8.77 3.88 6.21
N LYS A 53 8.42 4.65 7.26
CA LYS A 53 7.49 5.78 7.12
C LYS A 53 7.97 6.77 6.06
N LYS A 54 9.27 7.08 6.05
CA LYS A 54 9.89 7.92 5.02
C LYS A 54 9.64 7.40 3.60
N ARG A 55 9.81 6.09 3.38
CA ARG A 55 9.59 5.49 2.05
C ARG A 55 8.12 5.52 1.64
N LEU A 56 7.21 5.31 2.60
CA LEU A 56 5.78 5.48 2.35
C LEU A 56 5.49 6.93 1.94
N ASP A 57 5.95 7.91 2.70
CA ASP A 57 5.74 9.34 2.43
C ASP A 57 6.33 9.75 1.07
N GLU A 58 7.49 9.24 0.68
CA GLU A 58 8.10 9.46 -0.66
C GLU A 58 7.20 8.96 -1.80
N VAL A 59 6.55 7.81 -1.62
CA VAL A 59 5.65 7.25 -2.63
C VAL A 59 4.30 7.96 -2.66
N LEU A 60 3.84 8.48 -1.52
CA LEU A 60 2.57 9.20 -1.42
C LEU A 60 2.65 10.64 -1.94
N ASN A 61 3.81 11.30 -1.86
CA ASN A 61 3.98 12.70 -2.25
C ASN A 61 4.73 12.89 -3.60
N GLY A 62 5.01 11.80 -4.32
CA GLY A 62 5.86 11.80 -5.53
C GLY A 62 5.18 11.30 -6.79
#